data_AF-A0A1Y5IMQ0-F1
#
_entry.id   AF-A0A1Y5IMQ0-F1
#
_cell.length_a   1.000
_cell.length_b   1.000
_cell.length_c   1.000
_cell.angle_alpha   90.00
_cell.angle_beta   90.00
_cell.angle_gamma   90.00
#
_symmetry.space_group_name_H-M   'P 1'
#
loop_
_entity.id
_entity.type
_entity.pdbx_description
1 polymer ?
#
loop_
_entity_poly.entity_id
_entity_poly.type
_entity_poly.pdbx_seq_one_letter_code
_entity_poly.pdbx_strand_id
1 'polypeptide(L)'
;MRGAEHASTDPFSLVGRFAVVTGGTKGLGEAIVEALCERGCRVFRARERARTSRVISRASGQRITYASTAVAPWYIATPLAKQVLKNETYRRAVVDRTPAGRVGEPPEVGAVAAFLVAPASSYVTGVVIPIDGGFTAHGFIPPKL
;
A
#
# COMPACT_ATOMS: atom_id res chain seq x y z
N MET A 1 -16.54 -31.96 -2.73
CA MET A 1 -16.90 -31.11 -1.57
C MET A 1 -15.86 -30.00 -1.46
N ARG A 2 -16.18 -28.76 -1.85
CA ARG A 2 -15.29 -27.59 -1.65
C ARG A 2 -15.71 -26.94 -0.34
N GLY A 3 -14.86 -27.02 0.68
CA GLY A 3 -15.12 -26.41 1.98
C GLY A 3 -15.31 -24.91 1.82
N ALA A 4 -16.42 -24.38 2.35
CA ALA A 4 -16.58 -22.95 2.54
C ALA A 4 -15.59 -22.54 3.64
N GLU A 5 -14.44 -21.98 3.25
CA GLU A 5 -13.62 -21.20 4.17
C GLU A 5 -14.53 -20.16 4.81
N HIS A 6 -14.79 -20.30 6.11
CA HIS A 6 -15.59 -19.33 6.85
C HIS A 6 -14.84 -18.02 6.83
N ALA A 7 -15.45 -16.98 6.28
CA ALA A 7 -14.91 -15.63 6.35
C ALA A 7 -14.66 -15.28 7.83
N SER A 8 -13.42 -14.90 8.14
CA SER A 8 -13.05 -14.52 9.50
C SER A 8 -13.95 -13.40 10.02
N THR A 9 -14.36 -13.49 11.29
CA THR A 9 -15.14 -12.46 11.99
C THR A 9 -14.29 -11.27 12.44
N ASP A 10 -12.95 -11.39 12.39
CA ASP A 10 -12.04 -10.30 12.66
C ASP A 10 -12.10 -9.26 11.53
N PRO A 11 -12.47 -7.99 11.84
CA PRO A 11 -12.56 -6.93 10.84
C PRO A 11 -11.22 -6.57 10.19
N PHE A 12 -10.08 -7.03 10.73
CA PHE A 12 -8.73 -6.83 10.18
C PHE A 12 -8.14 -8.05 9.47
N SER A 13 -8.85 -9.20 9.47
CA SER A 13 -8.36 -10.41 8.83
C SER A 13 -8.31 -10.27 7.31
N LEU A 14 -7.16 -10.66 6.73
CA LEU A 14 -6.98 -10.72 5.27
C LEU A 14 -7.14 -12.13 4.69
N VAL A 15 -7.43 -13.14 5.51
CA VAL A 15 -7.71 -14.50 5.05
C VAL A 15 -8.89 -14.48 4.07
N GLY A 16 -8.69 -15.06 2.89
CA GLY A 16 -9.68 -15.08 1.81
C GLY A 16 -9.87 -13.74 1.09
N ARG A 17 -9.11 -12.68 1.45
CA ARG A 17 -9.15 -11.39 0.76
C ARG A 17 -8.29 -11.40 -0.49
N PHE A 18 -8.69 -10.57 -1.45
CA PHE A 18 -7.99 -10.38 -2.70
C PHE A 18 -7.54 -8.93 -2.83
N ALA A 19 -6.32 -8.73 -3.30
CA ALA A 19 -5.79 -7.40 -3.60
C ALA A 19 -5.18 -7.37 -5.00
N VAL A 20 -5.31 -6.23 -5.67
CA VAL A 20 -4.59 -5.97 -6.92
C VAL A 20 -3.58 -4.86 -6.65
N VAL A 21 -2.30 -5.15 -6.83
CA VAL A 21 -1.22 -4.17 -6.64
C VAL A 21 -0.65 -3.79 -8.00
N THR A 22 -0.80 -2.52 -8.36
CA THR A 22 -0.19 -1.92 -9.56
C THR A 22 1.24 -1.49 -9.23
N GLY A 23 2.24 -1.92 -10.01
CA GLY A 23 3.64 -1.60 -9.74
C GLY A 23 4.32 -2.46 -8.67
N GLY A 24 3.76 -3.64 -8.37
CA GLY A 24 4.22 -4.47 -7.26
C GLY A 24 5.58 -5.17 -7.43
N THR A 25 6.33 -4.99 -8.53
CA THR A 25 7.46 -5.86 -8.92
C THR A 25 8.80 -5.60 -8.24
N LYS A 26 8.98 -4.43 -7.61
CA LYS A 26 10.22 -4.07 -6.92
C LYS A 26 9.96 -2.95 -5.92
N GLY A 27 10.87 -2.77 -4.96
CA GLY A 27 10.87 -1.63 -4.04
C GLY A 27 9.63 -1.60 -3.16
N LEU A 28 8.96 -0.46 -3.06
CA LEU A 28 7.81 -0.31 -2.15
C LEU A 28 6.62 -1.19 -2.53
N GLY A 29 6.34 -1.32 -3.83
CA GLY A 29 5.24 -2.15 -4.31
C GLY A 29 5.43 -3.63 -3.99
N GLU A 30 6.68 -4.10 -3.93
CA GLU A 30 7.02 -5.46 -3.54
C GLU A 30 6.84 -5.67 -2.04
N ALA A 31 7.32 -4.75 -1.21
CA ALA A 31 7.12 -4.79 0.24
C ALA A 31 5.62 -4.80 0.62
N ILE A 32 4.78 -4.08 -0.14
CA ILE A 32 3.32 -4.14 0.04
C ILE A 32 2.76 -5.53 -0.32
N VAL A 33 3.22 -6.12 -1.43
CA VAL A 33 2.79 -7.47 -1.85
C VAL A 33 3.17 -8.50 -0.78
N GLU A 34 4.41 -8.47 -0.28
CA GLU A 34 4.89 -9.35 0.77
C GLU A 34 4.05 -9.21 2.05
N ALA A 35 3.87 -7.98 2.53
CA ALA A 35 3.08 -7.71 3.73
C ALA A 35 1.63 -8.21 3.64
N LEU A 36 1.01 -8.13 2.46
CA LEU A 36 -0.33 -8.66 2.20
C LEU A 36 -0.34 -10.19 2.15
N CYS A 37 0.60 -10.80 1.44
CA CYS A 37 0.71 -12.26 1.32
C CYS A 37 0.97 -12.94 2.68
N GLU A 38 1.86 -12.38 3.51
CA GLU A 38 2.15 -12.86 4.88
C GLU A 38 0.90 -12.90 5.78
N ARG A 39 -0.11 -12.07 5.48
CA ARG A 39 -1.36 -11.96 6.22
C ARG A 39 -2.50 -12.80 5.62
N GLY A 40 -2.19 -13.64 4.63
CA GLY A 40 -3.17 -14.52 3.98
C GLY A 40 -3.98 -13.88 2.85
N CYS A 41 -3.61 -12.66 2.41
CA CYS A 41 -4.22 -12.02 1.26
C CYS A 41 -3.71 -12.64 -0.05
N ARG A 42 -4.61 -12.91 -0.98
CA ARG A 42 -4.26 -13.32 -2.35
C ARG A 42 -4.01 -12.08 -3.20
N VAL A 43 -2.76 -11.84 -3.56
CA VAL A 43 -2.36 -10.63 -4.29
C VAL A 43 -2.16 -10.93 -5.77
N PHE A 44 -2.76 -10.11 -6.63
CA PHE A 44 -2.52 -10.11 -8.06
C PHE A 44 -1.72 -8.87 -8.46
N ARG A 45 -0.53 -9.11 -9.03
CA ARG A 45 0.27 -8.04 -9.63
C ARG A 45 -0.33 -7.69 -11.00
N ALA A 46 -0.82 -6.46 -11.15
CA ALA A 46 -1.38 -6.00 -12.41
C ALA A 46 -0.45 -5.03 -13.11
N ARG A 47 -0.22 -5.27 -14.41
CA ARG A 47 0.17 -4.20 -15.36
C ARG A 47 -1.03 -3.47 -15.94
N GLU A 48 -2.22 -4.09 -15.89
CA GLU A 48 -3.47 -3.54 -16.42
C GLU A 48 -4.66 -3.90 -15.52
N ARG A 49 -5.25 -2.89 -14.88
CA ARG A 49 -6.32 -3.04 -13.87
C ARG A 49 -7.56 -3.75 -14.41
N ALA A 50 -8.06 -3.33 -15.58
CA ALA A 50 -9.32 -3.80 -16.13
C ALA A 50 -9.27 -5.29 -16.49
N ARG A 51 -8.18 -5.75 -17.09
CA ARG A 51 -8.00 -7.16 -17.47
C ARG A 51 -7.85 -8.07 -16.25
N THR A 52 -7.01 -7.69 -15.29
CA THR A 52 -6.83 -8.43 -14.03
C THR A 52 -8.16 -8.60 -13.29
N SER A 53 -8.95 -7.53 -13.22
CA SER A 53 -10.24 -7.52 -12.54
C SER A 53 -11.24 -8.58 -13.07
N ARG A 54 -11.33 -8.76 -14.40
CA ARG A 54 -12.22 -9.73 -15.06
C ARG A 54 -11.76 -11.17 -14.89
N VAL A 55 -10.45 -11.40 -14.85
CA VAL A 55 -9.88 -12.74 -14.65
C VAL A 55 -10.14 -13.20 -13.22
N ILE A 56 -9.94 -12.33 -12.24
CA ILE A 56 -10.17 -12.67 -10.82
C ILE A 56 -11.67 -12.92 -10.58
N SER A 57 -12.57 -12.10 -11.13
CA SER A 57 -14.00 -12.30 -10.93
C SER A 57 -14.49 -13.63 -11.53
N ARG A 58 -14.01 -13.98 -12.73
CA ARG A 58 -14.28 -15.29 -13.33
C ARG A 58 -13.69 -16.45 -12.54
N ALA A 59 -12.44 -16.34 -12.09
CA ALA A 59 -11.75 -17.44 -11.39
C ALA A 59 -12.25 -17.66 -9.96
N SER A 60 -12.71 -16.61 -9.28
CA SER A 60 -13.24 -16.70 -7.92
C SER A 60 -14.72 -17.08 -7.85
N GLY A 61 -15.48 -16.91 -8.94
CA GLY A 61 -16.93 -17.08 -8.93
C GLY A 61 -17.65 -16.05 -8.05
N GLN A 62 -16.96 -14.99 -7.60
CA GLN A 62 -17.49 -13.97 -6.70
C GLN A 62 -17.61 -12.61 -7.41
N ARG A 63 -18.65 -11.85 -7.05
CA ARG A 63 -18.78 -10.44 -7.44
C ARG A 63 -17.77 -9.62 -6.65
N ILE A 64 -16.67 -9.24 -7.31
CA ILE A 64 -15.64 -8.40 -6.69
C ILE A 64 -16.18 -6.98 -6.55
N THR A 65 -16.27 -6.49 -5.31
CA THR A 65 -16.49 -5.07 -5.04
C THR A 65 -15.13 -4.41 -4.97
N TYR A 66 -14.85 -3.45 -5.86
CA TYR A 66 -13.56 -2.75 -5.89
C TYR A 66 -13.58 -1.58 -4.91
N ALA A 67 -12.77 -1.66 -3.85
CA ALA A 67 -12.31 -0.45 -3.18
C ALA A 67 -11.19 0.16 -4.04
N SER A 68 -11.48 1.29 -4.71
CA SER A 68 -10.50 1.98 -5.54
C SER A 68 -9.74 2.97 -4.68
N THR A 69 -8.77 2.48 -3.91
CA THR A 69 -7.97 3.31 -3.01
C THR A 69 -6.52 3.32 -3.48
N ALA A 70 -5.90 4.49 -3.46
CA ALA A 70 -4.47 4.64 -3.71
C ALA A 70 -3.76 5.06 -2.42
N VAL A 71 -2.50 4.65 -2.28
CA VAL A 71 -1.61 5.13 -1.22
C VAL A 71 -0.61 6.10 -1.83
N ALA A 72 -0.37 7.22 -1.14
CA ALA A 72 0.56 8.27 -1.56
C ALA A 72 1.67 8.41 -0.50
N PRO A 73 2.72 7.57 -0.58
CA PRO A 73 3.83 7.62 0.36
C PRO A 73 4.78 8.79 0.07
N TRP A 74 5.32 9.39 1.14
CA TRP A 74 6.50 10.27 1.05
C TRP A 74 7.79 9.45 1.10
N TYR A 75 8.92 10.02 1.51
CA TYR A 75 10.18 9.29 1.62
C TYR A 75 10.04 8.10 2.57
N ILE A 76 10.06 6.90 1.97
CA ILE A 76 10.13 5.62 2.66
C ILE A 76 11.52 5.03 2.44
N ALA A 77 12.12 4.44 3.48
CA ALA A 77 13.47 3.88 3.50
C ALA A 77 13.64 2.58 2.67
N THR A 78 13.26 2.64 1.39
CA THR A 78 13.48 1.59 0.40
C THR A 78 14.92 1.64 -0.15
N PRO A 79 15.44 0.56 -0.75
CA PRO A 79 16.78 0.57 -1.37
C PRO A 79 16.99 1.71 -2.37
N LEU A 80 15.96 2.06 -3.15
CA LEU A 80 16.00 3.17 -4.11
C LEU A 80 16.11 4.52 -3.40
N ALA A 81 15.28 4.77 -2.39
CA ALA A 81 15.30 6.02 -1.64
C ALA A 81 16.60 6.19 -0.84
N LYS A 82 17.14 5.10 -0.29
CA LYS A 82 18.42 5.10 0.46
C LYS A 82 19.58 5.64 -0.38
N GLN A 83 19.57 5.50 -1.71
CA GLN A 83 20.61 6.06 -2.57
C GLN A 83 20.61 7.60 -2.52
N VAL A 84 19.43 8.22 -2.54
CA VAL A 84 19.27 9.68 -2.51
C VAL A 84 19.45 10.22 -1.08
N LEU A 85 18.96 9.49 -0.08
CA LEU A 85 19.05 9.86 1.34
C LEU A 85 20.48 9.74 1.92
N LYS A 86 21.46 9.21 1.17
CA LYS A 86 22.89 9.28 1.55
C LYS A 86 23.42 10.71 1.56
N ASN A 87 22.84 11.60 0.76
CA ASN A 87 23.17 13.01 0.81
C ASN A 87 22.56 13.60 2.08
N GLU A 88 23.39 13.91 3.06
CA GLU A 88 22.97 14.38 4.38
C GLU A 88 22.20 15.72 4.31
N THR A 89 22.60 16.63 3.43
CA THR A 89 21.87 17.88 3.18
C THR A 89 20.46 17.62 2.67
N TYR A 90 20.34 16.70 1.71
CA TYR A 90 19.04 16.29 1.17
C TYR A 90 18.18 15.58 2.22
N ARG A 91 18.79 14.66 2.97
CA ARG A 91 18.13 13.91 4.06
C ARG A 91 17.57 14.85 5.11
N ARG A 92 18.34 15.86 5.53
CA ARG A 92 17.88 16.91 6.46
C ARG A 92 16.71 17.69 5.88
N ALA A 93 16.82 18.15 4.64
CA ALA A 93 15.71 18.86 3.97
C ALA A 93 14.42 18.02 3.90
N VAL A 94 14.52 16.70 3.73
CA VAL A 94 13.38 15.77 3.79
C VAL A 94 12.82 15.66 5.22
N VAL A 95 13.68 15.44 6.20
CA VAL A 95 13.29 15.25 7.61
C VAL A 95 12.67 16.52 8.20
N ASP A 96 13.28 17.68 7.97
CA ASP A 96 12.80 18.98 8.46
C ASP A 96 11.40 19.33 7.93
N ARG A 97 11.03 18.74 6.79
CA ARG A 97 9.73 18.93 6.14
C ARG A 97 8.74 17.80 6.43
N THR A 98 9.15 16.80 7.20
CA THR A 98 8.29 15.72 7.64
C THR A 98 7.96 15.96 9.11
N PRO A 99 6.74 16.39 9.47
CA PRO A 99 6.34 16.62 10.86
C PRO A 99 6.65 15.46 11.83
N ALA A 100 6.64 14.22 11.35
CA ALA A 100 7.06 13.05 12.13
C ALA A 100 8.57 13.03 12.49
N GLY A 101 9.39 13.94 11.96
CA GLY A 101 10.82 14.07 12.24
C GLY A 101 11.68 12.93 11.69
N ARG A 102 11.14 12.12 10.77
CA ARG A 102 11.84 10.97 10.17
C ARG A 102 11.24 10.57 8.84
N VAL A 103 11.98 9.78 8.07
CA VAL A 103 11.44 9.03 6.93
C VAL A 103 10.59 7.85 7.42
N GLY A 104 9.64 7.43 6.59
CA GLY A 104 8.83 6.25 6.86
C GLY A 104 9.56 4.95 6.52
N GLU A 105 9.03 3.83 7.01
CA GLU A 105 9.53 2.49 6.76
C GLU A 105 8.53 1.67 5.92
N PRO A 106 8.99 0.73 5.07
CA PRO A 106 8.10 -0.08 4.23
C PRO A 106 6.95 -0.78 4.98
N PRO A 107 7.14 -1.32 6.21
CA PRO A 107 6.05 -1.90 6.99
C PRO A 107 4.91 -0.93 7.32
N GLU A 108 5.18 0.38 7.44
CA GLU A 108 4.15 1.38 7.71
C GLU A 108 3.21 1.53 6.50
N VAL A 109 3.77 1.49 5.28
CA VAL A 109 2.98 1.48 4.05
C VAL A 109 2.22 0.16 3.90
N GLY A 110 2.88 -0.96 4.20
CA GLY A 110 2.27 -2.29 4.17
C GLY A 110 1.08 -2.41 5.13
N ALA A 111 1.18 -1.82 6.33
CA ALA A 111 0.11 -1.82 7.32
C ALA A 111 -1.14 -1.06 6.84
N VAL A 112 -0.96 0.11 6.20
CA VAL A 112 -2.08 0.86 5.61
C VAL A 112 -2.68 0.11 4.44
N ALA A 113 -1.85 -0.49 3.57
CA ALA A 113 -2.33 -1.32 2.47
C ALA A 113 -3.13 -2.52 2.98
N ALA A 114 -2.68 -3.17 4.06
CA ALA A 114 -3.40 -4.25 4.73
C ALA A 114 -4.76 -3.77 5.26
N PHE A 115 -4.80 -2.64 5.97
CA PHE A 115 -6.06 -2.04 6.44
C PHE A 115 -7.04 -1.81 5.28
N LEU A 116 -6.56 -1.29 4.15
CA LEU A 116 -7.40 -0.99 2.97
C LEU A 116 -7.97 -2.21 2.25
N VAL A 117 -7.40 -3.39 2.51
CA VAL A 117 -7.89 -4.67 1.98
C VAL A 117 -8.83 -5.36 2.98
N ALA A 118 -8.76 -4.96 4.25
CA ALA A 118 -9.51 -5.55 5.35
C ALA A 118 -11.03 -5.23 5.29
N PRO A 119 -11.89 -6.05 5.92
CA PRO A 119 -13.30 -5.72 6.10
C PRO A 119 -13.55 -4.34 6.75
N ALA A 120 -12.70 -3.93 7.69
CA ALA A 120 -12.80 -2.68 8.42
C ALA A 120 -12.85 -1.44 7.53
N SER A 121 -12.24 -1.48 6.34
CA SER A 121 -12.21 -0.37 5.40
C SER A 121 -13.30 -0.44 4.33
N SER A 122 -14.36 -1.22 4.54
CA SER A 122 -15.43 -1.47 3.54
C SER A 122 -16.11 -0.20 3.02
N TYR A 123 -16.10 0.90 3.78
CA TYR A 123 -16.65 2.20 3.37
C TYR A 123 -15.57 3.22 2.95
N VAL A 124 -14.31 2.80 2.84
CA VAL A 124 -13.16 3.62 2.43
C VAL A 124 -12.84 3.31 0.97
N THR A 125 -13.43 4.07 0.05
CA THR A 125 -13.25 3.89 -1.40
C THR A 125 -13.14 5.24 -2.11
N GLY A 126 -12.42 5.29 -3.23
CA GLY A 126 -12.30 6.47 -4.08
C GLY A 126 -11.35 7.54 -3.53
N VAL A 127 -10.52 7.19 -2.55
CA VAL A 127 -9.61 8.13 -1.87
C VAL A 127 -8.15 7.84 -2.20
N VAL A 128 -7.32 8.88 -2.07
CA VAL A 128 -5.86 8.76 -2.01
C VAL A 128 -5.47 9.01 -0.56
N ILE A 129 -4.81 8.03 0.07
CA ILE A 129 -4.39 8.13 1.47
C ILE A 129 -2.90 8.49 1.53
N PRO A 130 -2.55 9.69 2.02
CA PRO A 130 -1.16 10.04 2.28
C PRO A 130 -0.56 9.16 3.39
N ILE A 131 0.65 8.65 3.16
CA ILE A 131 1.44 7.90 4.15
C ILE A 131 2.79 8.58 4.24
N ASP A 132 2.82 9.74 4.89
CA ASP A 132 3.84 10.74 4.61
C ASP A 132 4.40 11.48 5.82
N GLY A 133 4.06 11.04 7.02
CA GLY A 133 4.52 11.67 8.26
C GLY A 133 4.05 13.12 8.43
N GLY A 134 2.96 13.52 7.76
CA GLY A 134 2.40 14.87 7.81
C GLY A 134 2.92 15.81 6.72
N PHE A 135 3.73 15.31 5.80
CA PHE A 135 4.33 16.09 4.73
C PHE A 135 3.30 16.86 3.89
N THR A 136 2.23 16.20 3.41
CA THR A 136 1.21 16.84 2.56
C THR A 136 0.54 18.02 3.26
N ALA A 137 0.41 17.97 4.59
CA ALA A 137 -0.15 19.06 5.38
C ALA A 137 0.84 20.22 5.61
N HIS A 138 2.15 19.97 5.51
CA HIS A 138 3.21 20.94 5.82
C HIS A 138 3.87 21.57 4.57
N GLY A 139 3.85 20.86 3.43
CA GLY A 139 4.38 21.33 2.14
C GLY A 139 5.91 21.28 2.01
N PHE A 140 6.42 21.31 0.76
CA PHE A 140 7.87 21.30 0.45
C PHE A 140 8.29 22.51 -0.36
N ILE A 141 9.37 23.15 0.07
CA ILE A 141 10.11 24.11 -0.75
C ILE A 141 11.51 23.54 -0.92
N PRO A 142 11.89 23.04 -2.12
CA PRO A 142 13.21 22.47 -2.33
C PRO A 142 14.30 23.52 -2.06
N PRO A 143 15.41 23.14 -1.39
CA PRO A 143 16.59 23.98 -1.38
C PRO A 143 17.06 24.22 -2.81
N LYS A 144 17.59 25.40 -3.11
CA LYS A 144 18.28 25.64 -4.38
C LYS A 144 19.50 24.70 -4.41
N LEU A 145 19.47 23.72 -5.30
CA LEU A 145 20.61 22.85 -5.61
C LEU A 145 21.74 23.67 -6.27
#